data_AF-X0V9U0-F1
#
_entry.id   AF-X0V9U0-F1
#
_cell.length_a   1.000
_cell.length_b   1.000
_cell.length_c   1.000
_cell.angle_alpha   90.00
_cell.angle_beta   90.00
_cell.angle_gamma   90.00
#
_symmetry.space_group_name_H-M   'P 1'
#
loop_
_entity.id
_entity.type
_entity.pdbx_description
1 polymer ?
#
loop_
_entity_poly.entity_id
_entity_poly.type
_entity_poly.pdbx_seq_one_letter_code
_entity_poly.pdbx_strand_id
1 'polypeptide(L)'
;MKSEIDIKKIQIEELKGIPIEGYWYRNVSIEFISRPLDSIGSILEGGRYNLPGSFEVLYVAPDPHTATEEAKREPFNKKIPPRLLFTAEIKTQVILNLEDKAIINALGVIEEKLFEPWRYPKYKETYTQALGRIIYGYNIFEGIRYPSA
;
A
#
# COMPACT_ATOMS: atom_id res chain seq x y z
N MET A 1 -21.30 5.98 -8.01
CA MET A 1 -20.60 5.93 -9.31
C MET A 1 -19.57 4.82 -9.20
N LYS A 2 -19.70 3.76 -10.00
CA LYS A 2 -18.88 2.53 -9.87
C LYS A 2 -17.39 2.88 -10.05
N SER A 3 -16.52 2.35 -9.20
CA SER A 3 -15.07 2.36 -9.46
C SER A 3 -14.83 1.68 -10.81
N GLU A 4 -14.09 2.30 -11.73
CA GLU A 4 -13.77 1.79 -13.07
C GLU A 4 -12.87 0.53 -13.07
N ILE A 5 -12.81 -0.17 -11.95
CA ILE A 5 -12.04 -1.40 -11.77
C ILE A 5 -13.00 -2.57 -11.90
N ASP A 6 -13.03 -3.15 -13.08
CA ASP A 6 -13.71 -4.42 -13.35
C ASP A 6 -12.72 -5.57 -13.18
N ILE A 7 -12.29 -5.81 -11.93
CA ILE A 7 -11.50 -7.00 -11.60
C ILE A 7 -12.43 -8.20 -11.76
N LYS A 8 -12.08 -9.09 -12.69
CA LYS A 8 -12.84 -10.32 -12.89
C LYS A 8 -12.71 -11.18 -11.64
N LYS A 9 -13.81 -11.32 -10.90
CA LYS A 9 -13.89 -12.08 -9.65
C LYS A 9 -13.28 -13.48 -9.71
N ILE A 10 -13.43 -14.15 -10.85
CA ILE A 10 -12.93 -15.50 -11.07
C ILE A 10 -11.39 -15.54 -11.13
N GLN A 11 -10.72 -14.45 -11.54
CA GLN A 11 -9.28 -14.48 -11.76
C GLN A 11 -8.48 -14.28 -10.46
N ILE A 12 -8.95 -13.44 -9.54
CA ILE A 12 -8.17 -13.10 -8.32
C ILE A 12 -8.06 -14.26 -7.32
N GLU A 13 -9.09 -15.10 -7.21
CA GLU A 13 -9.08 -16.29 -6.33
C GLU A 13 -8.09 -17.36 -6.82
N GLU A 14 -7.72 -17.33 -8.10
CA GLU A 14 -6.78 -18.26 -8.74
C GLU A 14 -5.33 -17.73 -8.76
N LEU A 15 -5.11 -16.44 -8.41
CA LEU A 15 -3.78 -15.86 -8.43
C LEU A 15 -2.93 -16.41 -7.29
N LYS A 16 -1.73 -16.83 -7.65
CA LYS A 16 -0.72 -17.26 -6.68
C LYS A 16 -0.01 -16.02 -6.12
N GLY A 17 -0.10 -15.86 -4.81
CA GLY A 17 0.79 -14.95 -4.10
C GLY A 17 2.22 -15.50 -4.02
N ILE A 18 3.15 -14.63 -3.64
CA ILE A 18 4.54 -14.98 -3.35
C ILE A 18 4.81 -14.81 -1.84
N PRO A 19 5.68 -15.62 -1.25
CA PRO A 19 6.18 -15.35 0.10
C PRO A 19 7.11 -14.14 0.06
N ILE A 20 7.10 -13.36 1.14
CA ILE A 20 8.10 -12.32 1.38
C ILE A 20 8.68 -12.54 2.77
N GLU A 21 10.00 -12.65 2.83
CA GLU A 21 10.75 -12.77 4.08
C GLU A 21 11.97 -11.84 4.04
N GLY A 22 12.23 -11.14 5.15
CA GLY A 22 13.43 -10.33 5.31
C GLY A 22 13.18 -9.05 6.11
N TYR A 23 14.17 -8.17 6.08
CA TYR A 23 14.11 -6.87 6.74
C TYR A 23 13.52 -5.80 5.82
N TRP A 24 12.50 -5.12 6.32
CA TRP A 24 11.79 -4.04 5.65
C TRP A 24 11.82 -2.79 6.52
N TYR A 25 11.60 -1.64 5.89
CA TYR A 25 11.86 -0.35 6.50
C TYR A 25 10.61 0.51 6.51
N ARG A 26 10.38 1.19 7.64
CA ARG A 26 9.25 2.11 7.80
C ARG A 26 9.74 3.42 8.40
N ASN A 27 9.28 4.53 7.85
CA ASN A 27 9.57 5.84 8.37
C ASN A 27 8.31 6.44 9.03
N VAL A 28 8.36 6.62 10.35
CA VAL A 28 7.20 7.07 11.16
C VAL A 28 7.51 8.36 11.90
N SER A 29 6.45 9.12 12.23
CA SER A 29 6.56 10.28 13.12
C SER A 29 6.99 9.84 14.53
N ILE A 30 7.76 10.66 15.25
CA ILE A 30 8.29 10.35 16.59
C ILE A 30 7.22 9.96 17.62
N GLU A 31 6.00 10.43 17.45
CA GLU A 31 4.79 10.11 18.23
C GLU A 31 4.40 8.61 18.15
N PHE A 32 4.95 7.86 17.19
CA PHE A 32 4.78 6.41 17.07
C PHE A 32 6.00 5.61 17.58
N ILE A 33 6.97 6.22 18.25
CA ILE A 33 8.20 5.55 18.70
C ILE A 33 7.94 4.27 19.52
N SER A 34 6.93 4.29 20.39
CA SER A 34 6.57 3.15 21.25
C SER A 34 5.71 2.10 20.55
N ARG A 35 5.23 2.39 19.33
CA ARG A 35 4.29 1.57 18.57
C ARG A 35 4.56 1.67 17.05
N PRO A 36 5.78 1.34 16.59
CA PRO A 36 6.22 1.63 15.22
C PRO A 36 5.50 0.79 14.15
N LEU A 37 4.79 -0.27 14.56
CA LEU A 37 4.00 -1.11 13.67
C LEU A 37 2.52 -0.74 13.63
N ASP A 38 2.08 0.24 14.42
CA ASP A 38 0.67 0.69 14.38
C ASP A 38 0.32 1.22 12.98
N SER A 39 -0.77 0.72 12.43
CA SER A 39 -1.32 1.11 11.14
C SER A 39 -2.46 2.11 11.24
N ILE A 40 -2.83 2.57 12.44
CA ILE A 40 -3.97 3.46 12.67
C ILE A 40 -3.94 4.74 11.80
N GLY A 41 -2.75 5.26 11.49
CA GLY A 41 -2.59 6.40 10.59
C GLY A 41 -3.16 6.17 9.19
N SER A 42 -3.13 4.93 8.69
CA SER A 42 -3.74 4.59 7.40
C SER A 42 -5.27 4.65 7.45
N ILE A 43 -5.90 4.36 8.60
CA ILE A 43 -7.34 4.57 8.76
C ILE A 43 -7.64 6.07 8.78
N LEU A 44 -6.86 6.85 9.52
CA LEU A 44 -7.16 8.28 9.71
C LEU A 44 -6.97 9.08 8.42
N GLU A 45 -5.85 8.87 7.72
CA GLU A 45 -5.44 9.70 6.58
C GLU A 45 -5.60 8.98 5.23
N GLY A 46 -5.87 7.68 5.24
CA GLY A 46 -5.81 6.86 4.04
C GLY A 46 -4.37 6.64 3.56
N GLY A 47 -4.25 5.98 2.43
CA GLY A 47 -2.99 5.74 1.75
C GLY A 47 -3.21 5.52 0.25
N ARG A 48 -2.15 5.15 -0.47
CA ARG A 48 -2.23 4.84 -1.91
C ARG A 48 -3.23 3.72 -2.19
N TYR A 49 -3.32 2.73 -1.31
CA TYR A 49 -4.12 1.52 -1.49
C TYR A 49 -5.27 1.36 -0.49
N ASN A 50 -5.56 2.37 0.31
CA ASN A 50 -6.71 2.34 1.22
C ASN A 50 -7.32 3.73 1.37
N LEU A 51 -8.65 3.77 1.50
CA LEU A 51 -9.37 5.00 1.79
C LEU A 51 -9.26 5.35 3.29
N PRO A 52 -9.33 6.64 3.65
CA PRO A 52 -9.60 7.02 5.04
C PRO A 52 -10.89 6.33 5.54
N GLY A 53 -10.86 5.83 6.77
CA GLY A 53 -11.98 5.15 7.43
C GLY A 53 -12.28 3.73 6.92
N SER A 54 -11.42 3.14 6.09
CA SER A 54 -11.67 1.82 5.48
C SER A 54 -11.07 0.65 6.27
N PHE A 55 -9.77 0.41 6.11
CA PHE A 55 -9.03 -0.68 6.75
C PHE A 55 -7.58 -0.28 7.04
N GLU A 56 -6.94 -1.03 7.93
CA GLU A 56 -5.55 -0.83 8.31
C GLU A 56 -4.60 -1.34 7.22
N VAL A 57 -3.56 -0.55 6.93
CA VAL A 57 -2.48 -0.90 6.01
C VAL A 57 -1.15 -0.46 6.62
N LEU A 58 -0.24 -1.42 6.73
CA LEU A 58 1.14 -1.19 7.13
C LEU A 58 2.00 -0.98 5.89
N TYR A 59 2.38 0.27 5.61
CA TYR A 59 3.28 0.60 4.50
C TYR A 59 4.75 0.45 4.92
N VAL A 60 5.50 -0.33 4.15
CA VAL A 60 6.93 -0.61 4.35
C VAL A 60 7.66 -0.59 3.01
N ALA A 61 8.97 -0.39 3.05
CA ALA A 61 9.85 -0.36 1.87
C ALA A 61 10.96 -1.42 1.98
N PRO A 62 11.49 -1.91 0.84
CA PRO A 62 12.54 -2.94 0.84
C PRO A 62 13.91 -2.42 1.29
N ASP A 63 14.10 -1.10 1.32
CA ASP A 63 15.35 -0.47 1.71
C ASP A 63 15.16 0.88 2.44
N PRO A 64 16.16 1.32 3.24
CA PRO A 64 16.12 2.58 3.98
C PRO A 64 15.89 3.83 3.11
N HIS A 65 16.44 3.84 1.90
CA HIS A 65 16.41 5.00 1.02
C HIS A 65 14.99 5.20 0.49
N THR A 66 14.35 4.16 -0.02
CA THR A 66 12.96 4.17 -0.46
C THR A 66 12.01 4.60 0.67
N ALA A 67 12.15 4.04 1.88
CA ALA A 67 11.35 4.44 3.04
C ALA A 67 11.49 5.94 3.37
N THR A 68 12.68 6.49 3.20
CA THR A 68 12.98 7.89 3.48
C THR A 68 12.43 8.81 2.40
N GLU A 69 12.56 8.46 1.12
CA GLU A 69 12.03 9.25 0.01
C GLU A 69 10.49 9.29 0.01
N GLU A 70 9.83 8.17 0.30
CA GLU A 70 8.37 8.15 0.45
C GLU A 70 7.89 9.07 1.58
N ALA A 71 8.59 9.10 2.72
CA ALA A 71 8.26 9.99 3.84
C ALA A 71 8.44 11.49 3.53
N LYS A 72 9.36 11.84 2.63
CA LYS A 72 9.57 13.24 2.19
C LYS A 72 8.43 13.74 1.30
N ARG A 73 7.77 12.85 0.58
CA ARG A 73 6.66 13.18 -0.35
C ARG A 73 5.36 13.51 0.36
N GLU A 74 5.29 13.38 1.69
CA GLU A 74 4.10 13.75 2.46
C GLU A 74 3.95 15.29 2.57
N PRO A 75 2.90 15.91 1.96
CA PRO A 75 2.73 17.36 1.90
C PRO A 75 2.51 18.06 3.25
N PHE A 76 2.27 17.31 4.33
CA PHE A 76 2.14 17.85 5.67
C PHE A 76 3.48 17.93 6.39
N ASN A 77 4.40 18.78 5.91
CA ASN A 77 5.59 19.08 6.70
C ASN A 77 6.23 20.43 6.37
N LYS A 78 5.50 21.51 6.65
CA LYS A 78 6.12 22.84 6.79
C LYS A 78 6.96 22.98 8.07
N LYS A 79 6.93 21.97 8.95
CA LYS A 79 7.83 21.75 10.10
C LYS A 79 7.96 20.24 10.29
N ILE A 80 9.02 19.61 9.78
CA ILE A 80 9.23 18.15 9.96
C ILE A 80 9.45 17.88 11.45
N PRO A 81 8.49 17.30 12.21
CA PRO A 81 8.84 16.72 13.50
C PRO A 81 9.85 15.59 13.22
N PRO A 82 10.78 15.29 14.15
CA PRO A 82 11.74 14.22 13.95
C PRO A 82 10.99 12.95 13.53
N ARG A 83 11.44 12.34 12.44
CA ARG A 83 10.93 11.04 11.99
C ARG A 83 11.97 9.98 12.28
N LEU A 84 11.50 8.78 12.55
CA LEU A 84 12.32 7.64 12.91
C LEU A 84 12.22 6.59 11.80
N LEU A 85 13.37 6.09 11.38
CA LEU A 85 13.46 4.94 10.50
C LEU A 85 13.53 3.68 11.35
N PHE A 86 12.54 2.81 11.21
CA PHE A 86 12.51 1.50 11.85
C PHE A 86 12.80 0.41 10.83
N THR A 87 13.47 -0.63 11.31
CA THR A 87 13.60 -1.91 10.61
C THR A 87 12.64 -2.91 11.24
N ALA A 88 11.86 -3.58 10.41
CA ALA A 88 10.95 -4.65 10.80
C ALA A 88 11.35 -5.93 10.07
N GLU A 89 11.42 -7.05 10.80
CA GLU A 89 11.46 -8.36 10.18
C GLU A 89 10.04 -8.74 9.75
N ILE A 90 9.86 -8.99 8.46
CA ILE A 90 8.57 -9.37 7.87
C ILE A 90 8.69 -10.80 7.37
N LYS A 91 7.67 -11.60 7.67
CA LYS A 91 7.50 -12.95 7.16
C LYS A 91 6.05 -13.15 6.79
N THR A 92 5.77 -13.20 5.50
CA THR A 92 4.45 -13.45 4.91
C THR A 92 4.52 -14.61 3.92
N GLN A 93 3.41 -15.30 3.75
CA GLN A 93 3.27 -16.45 2.87
C GLN A 93 2.65 -16.08 1.52
N VAL A 94 1.71 -15.13 1.50
CA VAL A 94 0.86 -14.87 0.34
C VAL A 94 0.72 -13.37 0.08
N ILE A 95 1.69 -12.80 -0.64
CA ILE A 95 1.66 -11.41 -1.13
C ILE A 95 1.29 -11.39 -2.60
N LEU A 96 0.32 -10.56 -2.98
CA LEU A 96 0.02 -10.32 -4.40
C LEU A 96 1.06 -9.38 -5.00
N ASN A 97 1.80 -9.85 -6.01
CA ASN A 97 2.86 -9.06 -6.62
C ASN A 97 2.37 -8.25 -7.83
N LEU A 98 2.04 -6.98 -7.61
CA LEU A 98 1.64 -6.03 -8.65
C LEU A 98 2.82 -5.52 -9.52
N GLU A 99 4.06 -5.96 -9.25
CA GLU A 99 5.19 -5.75 -10.17
C GLU A 99 5.27 -6.83 -11.25
N ASP A 100 4.52 -7.94 -11.09
CA ASP A 100 4.46 -9.02 -12.08
C ASP A 100 3.41 -8.69 -13.16
N LYS A 101 3.89 -8.54 -14.41
CA LYS A 101 3.03 -8.27 -15.57
C LYS A 101 1.98 -9.36 -15.80
N ALA A 102 2.25 -10.61 -15.47
CA ALA A 102 1.27 -11.68 -15.58
C ALA A 102 0.10 -11.46 -14.61
N ILE A 103 0.40 -11.03 -13.38
CA ILE A 103 -0.62 -10.69 -12.35
C ILE A 103 -1.41 -9.45 -12.79
N ILE A 104 -0.75 -8.39 -13.24
CA ILE A 104 -1.41 -7.16 -13.73
C ILE A 104 -2.36 -7.47 -14.87
N ASN A 105 -1.91 -8.23 -15.87
CA ASN A 105 -2.74 -8.65 -17.00
C ASN A 105 -3.90 -9.54 -16.56
N ALA A 106 -3.67 -10.47 -15.63
CA ALA A 106 -4.71 -11.36 -15.11
C ALA A 106 -5.75 -10.63 -14.25
N LEU A 107 -5.40 -9.52 -13.60
CA LEU A 107 -6.36 -8.69 -12.87
C LEU A 107 -7.12 -7.72 -13.77
N GLY A 108 -6.68 -7.54 -15.02
CA GLY A 108 -7.17 -6.45 -15.88
C GLY A 108 -6.78 -5.07 -15.35
N VAL A 109 -5.66 -4.98 -14.62
CA VAL A 109 -5.16 -3.72 -14.08
C VAL A 109 -4.47 -2.92 -15.19
N ILE A 110 -4.74 -1.62 -15.24
CA ILE A 110 -4.07 -0.68 -16.14
C ILE A 110 -2.79 -0.21 -15.44
N GLU A 111 -1.63 -0.66 -15.91
CA GLU A 111 -0.32 -0.44 -15.26
C GLU A 111 -0.04 1.05 -15.01
N GLU A 112 -0.36 1.91 -15.98
CA GLU A 112 -0.14 3.36 -15.90
C GLU A 112 -0.94 4.00 -14.74
N LYS A 113 -2.09 3.42 -14.39
CA LYS A 113 -2.94 3.91 -13.30
C LYS A 113 -2.31 3.68 -11.92
N LEU A 114 -1.35 2.76 -11.79
CA LEU A 114 -0.65 2.52 -10.51
C LEU A 114 0.21 3.73 -10.08
N PHE A 115 0.63 4.53 -11.05
CA PHE A 115 1.50 5.70 -10.85
C PHE A 115 0.72 7.01 -10.73
N GLU A 116 -0.59 7.01 -10.95
CA GLU A 116 -1.41 8.21 -10.86
C GLU A 116 -1.38 8.81 -9.43
N PRO A 117 -1.59 10.13 -9.31
CA PRO A 117 -1.67 10.79 -8.01
C PRO A 117 -2.85 10.28 -7.19
N TRP A 118 -2.59 9.75 -6.00
CA TRP A 118 -3.63 9.18 -5.12
C TRP A 118 -4.16 10.15 -4.05
N ARG A 119 -3.38 11.19 -3.68
CA ARG A 119 -3.72 12.13 -2.58
C ARG A 119 -4.69 13.25 -2.96
N TYR A 120 -4.87 13.54 -4.24
CA TYR A 120 -5.54 14.78 -4.69
C TYR A 120 -7.08 14.77 -4.67
N PRO A 121 -7.78 13.62 -4.76
CA PRO A 121 -9.23 13.61 -4.55
C PRO A 121 -9.55 13.32 -3.07
N LYS A 122 -9.75 14.38 -2.26
CA LYS A 122 -10.12 14.26 -0.83
C LYS A 122 -11.38 13.44 -0.55
N TYR A 123 -12.24 13.21 -1.54
CA TYR A 123 -13.55 12.55 -1.39
C TYR A 123 -13.90 11.57 -2.52
N LYS A 124 -12.94 11.22 -3.38
CA LYS A 124 -13.19 10.25 -4.45
C LYS A 124 -12.12 9.17 -4.41
N GLU A 125 -12.58 7.93 -4.30
CA GLU A 125 -11.74 6.75 -4.40
C GLU A 125 -10.93 6.79 -5.70
N THR A 126 -9.61 6.72 -5.56
CA THR A 126 -8.69 6.61 -6.69
C THR A 126 -8.59 5.17 -7.17
N TYR A 127 -7.97 4.98 -8.35
CA TYR A 127 -7.77 3.66 -8.92
C TYR A 127 -7.03 2.72 -7.96
N THR A 128 -5.87 3.13 -7.41
CA THR A 128 -5.11 2.29 -6.48
C THR A 128 -5.85 2.02 -5.16
N GLN A 129 -6.66 2.96 -4.68
CA GLN A 129 -7.49 2.75 -3.48
C GLN A 129 -8.63 1.75 -3.73
N ALA A 130 -9.31 1.86 -4.88
CA ALA A 130 -10.30 0.88 -5.30
C ALA A 130 -9.69 -0.51 -5.46
N LEU A 131 -8.49 -0.59 -6.07
CA LEU A 131 -7.74 -1.83 -6.23
C LEU A 131 -7.42 -2.46 -4.88
N GLY A 132 -6.88 -1.67 -3.94
CA GLY A 132 -6.55 -2.15 -2.60
C GLY A 132 -7.78 -2.60 -1.81
N ARG A 133 -8.90 -1.87 -1.89
CA ARG A 133 -10.19 -2.31 -1.29
C ARG A 133 -10.67 -3.63 -1.88
N ILE A 134 -10.59 -3.80 -3.20
CA ILE A 134 -11.02 -5.04 -3.85
C ILE A 134 -10.13 -6.20 -3.38
N ILE A 135 -8.81 -6.07 -3.44
CA ILE A 135 -7.86 -7.10 -3.01
C ILE A 135 -8.08 -7.47 -1.52
N TYR A 136 -8.20 -6.47 -0.65
CA TYR A 136 -8.49 -6.65 0.77
C TYR A 136 -9.79 -7.43 0.99
N GLY A 137 -10.83 -7.13 0.21
CA GLY A 137 -12.14 -7.77 0.31
C GLY A 137 -12.17 -9.28 0.00
N TYR A 138 -11.17 -9.82 -0.70
CA TYR A 138 -11.05 -11.27 -0.92
C TYR A 138 -10.49 -12.01 0.29
N ASN A 139 -9.73 -11.33 1.16
CA ASN A 139 -9.13 -11.94 2.35
C ASN A 139 -8.27 -13.18 2.05
N ILE A 140 -7.60 -13.18 0.89
CA ILE A 140 -6.70 -14.25 0.43
C ILE A 140 -5.22 -13.85 0.64
N PHE A 141 -4.92 -12.57 0.41
CA PHE A 141 -3.56 -12.05 0.44
C PHE A 141 -3.29 -11.32 1.75
N GLU A 142 -2.10 -11.51 2.30
CA GLU A 142 -1.62 -10.79 3.50
C GLU A 142 -1.19 -9.35 3.17
N GLY A 143 -1.04 -9.03 1.89
CA GLY A 143 -0.67 -7.71 1.41
C GLY A 143 -0.41 -7.68 -0.09
N ILE A 144 0.10 -6.54 -0.54
CA ILE A 144 0.49 -6.30 -1.92
C ILE A 144 1.94 -5.85 -1.99
N ARG A 145 2.66 -6.31 -3.00
CA ARG A 145 3.94 -5.73 -3.43
C ARG A 145 3.67 -4.90 -4.67
N TYR A 146 4.13 -3.66 -4.71
CA TYR A 146 3.77 -2.70 -5.75
C TYR A 146 4.94 -1.78 -6.08
N PRO A 147 4.97 -1.21 -7.30
CA PRO A 147 6.02 -0.26 -7.68
C PRO A 147 5.85 1.07 -6.93
N SER A 148 6.94 1.60 -6.36
CA SER A 148 6.96 2.99 -5.86
C SER A 148 6.74 3.96 -7.02
N ALA A 149 5.95 4.99 -6.77
CA ALA A 149 5.54 6.00 -7.75
C ALA A 149 5.77 7.39 -7.18
#